data_AF-A0A2N0P8P0-F1
#
_entry.id   AF-A0A2N0P8P0-F1
#
_cell.length_a   1.000
_cell.length_b   1.000
_cell.length_c   1.000
_cell.angle_alpha   90.00
_cell.angle_beta   90.00
_cell.angle_gamma   90.00
#
_symmetry.space_group_name_H-M   'P 1'
#
loop_
_entity.id
_entity.type
_entity.pdbx_description
1 polymer ?
#
loop_
_entity_poly.entity_id
_entity_poly.type
_entity_poly.pdbx_seq_one_letter_code
_entity_poly.pdbx_strand_id
1 'polypeptide(L)'
;MDPDIRKKINNTVRNFVLSENFWDMLDTIIKFLEPMVIALKLFESDTSTLSTVYFHFKKLMHRVSEISCNFSNNIQQLVQKRWDYTYHPVMMAAYMLDPCFLEESKNTDIEATGYREFTEFTIRLYGGNLGQIVAFNN
;
A
#
# COMPACT_ATOMS: atom_id res chain seq x y z
N MET A 1 35.18 -9.44 -19.18
CA MET A 1 34.07 -10.18 -19.83
C MET A 1 34.67 -11.02 -20.93
N ASP A 2 34.44 -12.33 -20.91
CA ASP A 2 35.01 -13.29 -21.85
C ASP A 2 34.55 -13.01 -23.31
N PRO A 3 35.47 -12.92 -24.29
CA PRO A 3 35.12 -12.69 -25.69
C PRO A 3 34.25 -13.80 -26.32
N ASP A 4 34.23 -15.01 -25.79
CA ASP A 4 33.35 -16.09 -26.26
C ASP A 4 31.89 -15.93 -25.77
N ILE A 5 31.68 -15.29 -24.62
CA ILE A 5 30.33 -14.90 -24.16
C ILE A 5 29.74 -13.84 -25.09
N ARG A 6 30.57 -12.93 -25.63
CA ARG A 6 30.14 -11.93 -26.62
C ARG A 6 29.68 -12.54 -27.94
N LYS A 7 30.23 -13.69 -28.36
CA LYS A 7 29.86 -14.36 -29.63
C LYS A 7 28.59 -15.20 -29.53
N LYS A 8 28.14 -15.59 -28.33
CA LYS A 8 26.97 -16.47 -28.11
C LYS A 8 25.65 -15.72 -27.89
N ILE A 9 25.67 -14.44 -27.54
CA ILE A 9 24.44 -13.68 -27.31
C ILE A 9 23.87 -13.23 -28.66
N ASN A 10 22.61 -13.58 -28.90
CA ASN A 10 21.87 -13.13 -30.06
C ASN A 10 21.91 -11.59 -30.16
N ASN A 11 22.36 -11.06 -31.30
CA ASN A 11 22.50 -9.61 -31.53
C ASN A 11 21.20 -8.83 -31.27
N THR A 12 20.03 -9.43 -31.49
CA THR A 12 18.73 -8.83 -31.18
C THR A 12 18.55 -8.62 -29.68
N VAL A 13 18.87 -9.62 -28.87
CA VAL A 13 18.79 -9.52 -27.40
C VAL A 13 19.81 -8.49 -26.90
N ARG A 14 21.02 -8.50 -27.45
CA ARG A 14 22.05 -7.51 -27.12
C ARG A 14 21.56 -6.08 -27.39
N ASN A 15 21.01 -5.84 -28.57
CA ASN A 15 20.54 -4.51 -28.95
C ASN A 15 19.33 -4.06 -28.11
N PHE A 16 18.46 -5.00 -27.72
CA PHE A 16 17.34 -4.70 -26.82
C PHE A 16 17.81 -4.31 -25.41
N VAL A 17 18.73 -5.08 -24.80
CA VAL A 17 19.27 -4.78 -23.46
C VAL A 17 20.05 -3.47 -23.43
N LEU A 18 20.67 -3.08 -24.55
CA LEU A 18 21.38 -1.81 -24.68
C LEU A 18 20.45 -0.64 -25.04
N SER A 19 19.16 -0.88 -25.25
CA SER A 19 18.19 0.18 -25.55
C SER A 19 17.75 0.91 -24.28
N GLU A 20 17.54 2.22 -24.37
CA GLU A 20 17.00 3.03 -23.28
C GLU A 20 15.63 2.51 -22.81
N ASN A 21 14.77 2.11 -23.75
CA ASN A 21 13.45 1.57 -23.46
C ASN A 21 13.48 0.35 -22.50
N PHE A 22 14.51 -0.49 -22.59
CA PHE A 22 14.66 -1.61 -21.65
C PHE A 22 14.91 -1.10 -20.22
N TRP A 23 15.81 -0.13 -20.07
CA TRP A 23 16.17 0.42 -18.76
C TRP A 23 15.07 1.31 -18.17
N ASP A 24 14.35 2.07 -19.00
CA ASP A 24 13.17 2.84 -18.57
C ASP A 24 12.05 1.93 -18.06
N MET A 25 11.83 0.79 -18.73
CA MET A 25 10.88 -0.21 -18.26
C MET A 25 11.34 -0.87 -16.96
N LEU A 26 12.63 -1.17 -16.83
CA LEU A 26 13.21 -1.72 -15.61
C LEU A 26 13.07 -0.74 -14.44
N ASP A 27 13.36 0.54 -14.64
CA ASP A 27 13.20 1.60 -13.66
C ASP A 27 11.74 1.72 -13.19
N THR A 28 10.79 1.62 -14.14
CA THR A 28 9.35 1.57 -13.83
C THR A 28 8.99 0.37 -12.95
N ILE A 29 9.54 -0.82 -13.24
CA ILE A 29 9.33 -2.02 -12.41
C ILE A 29 9.91 -1.82 -11.00
N ILE A 30 11.11 -1.24 -10.89
CA ILE A 30 11.75 -0.96 -9.60
C ILE A 30 10.88 -0.01 -8.77
N LYS A 31 10.32 1.04 -9.38
CA LYS A 31 9.40 1.98 -8.71
C LYS A 31 8.18 1.31 -8.09
N PHE A 32 7.67 0.22 -8.67
CA PHE A 32 6.61 -0.59 -8.05
C PHE A 32 7.14 -1.50 -6.94
N LEU A 33 8.27 -2.20 -7.18
CA LEU A 33 8.78 -3.22 -6.28
C LEU A 33 9.37 -2.63 -4.99
N GLU A 34 10.06 -1.50 -5.07
CA GLU A 34 10.70 -0.87 -3.91
C GLU A 34 9.73 -0.58 -2.75
N PRO A 35 8.59 0.12 -2.95
CA PRO A 35 7.64 0.36 -1.86
C PRO A 35 7.01 -0.94 -1.35
N MET A 36 6.85 -1.97 -2.20
CA MET A 36 6.35 -3.29 -1.77
C MET A 36 7.34 -3.99 -0.84
N VAL A 37 8.64 -3.99 -1.19
CA VAL A 37 9.70 -4.59 -0.36
C VAL A 37 9.80 -3.88 0.99
N ILE A 38 9.70 -2.54 1.00
CA ILE A 38 9.70 -1.76 2.24
C ILE A 38 8.49 -2.15 3.12
N ALA A 39 7.30 -2.25 2.54
CA ALA A 39 6.10 -2.67 3.26
C ALA A 39 6.22 -4.10 3.81
N LEU A 40 6.73 -5.06 3.02
CA LEU A 40 6.91 -6.44 3.45
C LEU A 40 7.90 -6.56 4.63
N LYS A 41 9.05 -5.88 4.53
CA LYS A 41 10.04 -5.86 5.63
C LYS A 41 9.46 -5.32 6.93
N LEU A 42 8.59 -4.30 6.83
CA LEU A 42 7.86 -3.80 7.98
C LEU A 42 6.90 -4.87 8.51
N PHE A 43 6.05 -5.45 7.65
CA PHE A 43 5.04 -6.41 8.10
C PHE A 43 5.63 -7.68 8.73
N GLU A 44 6.85 -8.06 8.34
CA GLU A 44 7.60 -9.19 8.91
C GLU A 44 8.43 -8.81 10.14
N SER A 45 8.45 -7.54 10.55
CA SER A 45 9.20 -7.08 11.71
C SER A 45 8.52 -7.46 13.02
N ASP A 46 9.30 -7.95 13.99
CA ASP A 46 8.84 -8.21 15.37
C ASP A 46 8.40 -6.94 16.11
N THR A 47 8.74 -5.76 15.58
CA THR A 47 8.42 -4.45 16.20
C THR A 47 7.18 -3.79 15.59
N SER A 48 6.60 -4.38 14.55
CA SER A 48 5.50 -3.74 13.84
C SER A 48 4.19 -3.82 14.60
N THR A 49 3.58 -2.65 14.79
CA THR A 49 2.24 -2.53 15.38
C THR A 49 1.19 -2.53 14.27
N LEU A 50 -0.04 -2.89 14.64
CA LEU A 50 -1.15 -2.89 13.69
C LEU A 50 -1.42 -1.53 13.05
N SER A 51 -1.17 -0.46 13.81
CA SER A 51 -1.19 0.94 13.34
C SER A 51 -0.16 1.15 12.22
N THR A 52 1.11 0.79 12.45
CA THR A 52 2.16 0.95 11.44
C THR A 52 1.89 0.12 10.19
N VAL A 53 1.32 -1.08 10.34
CA VAL A 53 0.92 -1.92 9.20
C VAL A 53 -0.16 -1.22 8.37
N TYR A 54 -1.22 -0.69 9.00
CA TYR A 54 -2.27 0.08 8.30
C TYR A 54 -1.66 1.25 7.52
N PHE A 55 -0.90 2.09 8.22
CA PHE A 55 -0.31 3.31 7.65
C PHE A 55 0.56 3.01 6.43
N HIS A 56 1.51 2.08 6.56
CA HIS A 56 2.44 1.77 5.49
C HIS A 56 1.78 1.06 4.30
N PHE A 57 0.72 0.27 4.54
CA PHE A 57 -0.04 -0.31 3.44
C PHE A 57 -0.80 0.77 2.66
N LYS A 58 -1.47 1.71 3.34
CA LYS A 58 -2.15 2.84 2.67
C LYS A 58 -1.15 3.71 1.88
N LYS A 59 0.05 3.92 2.43
CA LYS A 59 1.15 4.61 1.73
C LYS A 59 1.63 3.84 0.49
N LEU A 60 1.74 2.51 0.57
CA LEU A 60 2.03 1.64 -0.58
C LEU A 60 0.96 1.81 -1.66
N MET A 61 -0.32 1.72 -1.31
CA MET A 61 -1.43 1.89 -2.25
C MET A 61 -1.37 3.23 -2.97
N HIS A 62 -1.12 4.31 -2.22
CA HIS A 62 -0.98 5.64 -2.78
C HIS A 62 0.20 5.72 -3.76
N ARG A 63 1.41 5.28 -3.37
CA ARG A 63 2.58 5.29 -4.26
C ARG A 63 2.37 4.47 -5.54
N VAL A 64 1.75 3.31 -5.42
CA VAL A 64 1.41 2.46 -6.58
C VAL A 64 0.38 3.14 -7.49
N SER A 65 -0.52 3.97 -6.93
CA SER A 65 -1.50 4.73 -7.72
C SER A 65 -0.89 5.86 -8.55
N GLU A 66 0.26 6.41 -8.11
CA GLU A 66 0.95 7.51 -8.81
C GLU A 66 1.74 7.05 -10.03
N ILE A 67 2.06 5.75 -10.14
CA ILE A 67 2.85 5.22 -11.24
C ILE A 67 1.95 4.91 -12.44
N SER A 68 2.15 5.64 -13.53
CA SER A 68 1.42 5.46 -14.80
C SER A 68 2.25 4.67 -15.81
N CYS A 69 1.76 3.49 -16.22
CA CYS A 69 2.36 2.67 -17.28
C CYS A 69 1.33 1.66 -17.85
N ASN A 70 1.70 0.95 -18.92
CA ASN A 70 0.82 -0.01 -19.61
C ASN A 70 0.26 -1.14 -18.72
N PHE A 71 0.89 -1.47 -17.59
CA PHE A 71 0.41 -2.48 -16.65
C PHE A 71 0.01 -1.93 -15.27
N SER A 72 -0.05 -0.61 -15.07
CA SER A 72 -0.31 0.00 -13.75
C SER A 72 -1.65 -0.47 -13.15
N ASN A 73 -2.71 -0.50 -13.97
CA ASN A 73 -4.03 -0.94 -13.54
C ASN A 73 -4.03 -2.37 -12.98
N ASN A 74 -3.28 -3.29 -13.60
CA ASN A 74 -3.19 -4.67 -13.13
C ASN A 74 -2.49 -4.74 -11.76
N ILE A 75 -1.42 -3.97 -11.57
CA ILE A 75 -0.70 -3.91 -10.30
C ILE A 75 -1.56 -3.28 -9.21
N GLN A 76 -2.24 -2.17 -9.50
CA GLN A 76 -3.17 -1.51 -8.57
C GLN A 76 -4.28 -2.45 -8.13
N GLN A 77 -4.88 -3.23 -9.05
CA GLN A 77 -5.87 -4.24 -8.72
C GLN A 77 -5.32 -5.36 -7.82
N LEU A 78 -4.09 -5.82 -8.05
CA LEU A 78 -3.46 -6.82 -7.20
C LEU A 78 -3.20 -6.30 -5.78
N VAL A 79 -2.71 -5.06 -5.67
CA VAL A 79 -2.47 -4.42 -4.37
C VAL A 79 -3.80 -4.19 -3.63
N GLN A 80 -4.84 -3.72 -4.33
CA GLN A 80 -6.19 -3.57 -3.77
C GLN A 80 -6.75 -4.90 -3.29
N LYS A 81 -6.65 -5.96 -4.11
CA LYS A 81 -7.10 -7.31 -3.72
C LYS A 81 -6.37 -7.81 -2.47
N ARG A 82 -5.08 -7.52 -2.34
CA ARG A 82 -4.31 -7.87 -1.14
C ARG A 82 -4.76 -7.06 0.08
N TRP A 83 -5.03 -5.77 -0.10
CA TRP A 83 -5.61 -4.93 0.94
C TRP A 83 -6.95 -5.47 1.44
N ASP A 84 -7.88 -5.76 0.53
CA ASP A 84 -9.21 -6.27 0.88
C ASP A 84 -9.16 -7.60 1.64
N TYR A 85 -8.15 -8.43 1.34
CA TYR A 85 -7.92 -9.70 2.04
C TYR A 85 -7.34 -9.50 3.46
N THR A 86 -6.45 -8.54 3.64
CA THR A 86 -5.69 -8.36 4.90
C THR A 86 -6.33 -7.35 5.84
N TYR A 87 -7.09 -6.39 5.31
CA TYR A 87 -7.66 -5.31 6.10
C TYR A 87 -8.65 -5.84 7.13
N HIS A 88 -8.42 -5.48 8.39
CA HIS A 88 -9.38 -5.63 9.46
C HIS A 88 -9.62 -4.26 10.11
N PRO A 89 -10.87 -3.89 10.45
CA PRO A 89 -11.15 -2.56 10.99
C PRO A 89 -10.45 -2.23 12.32
N VAL A 90 -10.02 -3.25 13.06
CA VAL A 90 -9.16 -3.07 14.25
C VAL A 90 -7.82 -2.41 13.89
N MET A 91 -7.33 -2.56 12.66
CA MET A 91 -6.13 -1.87 12.17
C MET A 91 -6.33 -0.36 12.11
N MET A 92 -7.51 0.07 11.64
CA MET A 92 -7.86 1.48 11.60
C MET A 92 -8.02 2.07 13.01
N ALA A 93 -8.69 1.34 13.90
CA ALA A 93 -8.82 1.75 15.30
C ALA A 93 -7.45 1.88 15.98
N ALA A 94 -6.55 0.91 15.75
CA ALA A 94 -5.18 0.97 16.25
C ALA A 94 -4.44 2.19 15.70
N TYR A 95 -4.60 2.50 14.40
CA TYR A 95 -3.99 3.67 13.77
C TYR A 95 -4.51 4.99 14.37
N MET A 96 -5.82 5.15 14.57
CA MET A 96 -6.39 6.35 15.19
C MET A 96 -5.89 6.62 16.62
N LEU A 97 -5.57 5.56 17.36
CA LEU A 97 -5.08 5.65 18.73
C LEU A 97 -3.57 5.87 18.80
N ASP A 98 -2.86 5.76 17.67
CA ASP A 98 -1.42 5.97 17.59
C ASP A 98 -1.11 7.48 17.57
N PRO A 99 -0.21 7.98 18.44
CA PRO A 99 0.21 9.38 18.40
C PRO A 99 0.71 9.85 17.03
N CYS A 100 1.28 8.95 16.21
CA CYS A 100 1.71 9.26 14.84
C CYS A 100 0.56 9.74 13.96
N PHE A 101 -0.67 9.25 14.19
CA PHE A 101 -1.86 9.71 13.46
C PHE A 101 -2.11 11.20 13.68
N LEU A 102 -1.96 11.68 14.92
CA LEU A 102 -2.18 13.08 15.28
C LEU A 102 -1.15 14.03 14.66
N GLU A 103 0.03 13.53 14.29
CA GLU A 103 1.04 14.32 13.59
C GLU A 103 0.74 14.43 12.09
N GLU A 104 0.34 13.33 11.46
CA GLU A 104 0.00 13.29 10.02
C GLU A 104 -1.37 13.93 9.70
N SER A 105 -2.34 13.81 10.61
CA SER A 105 -3.70 14.35 10.42
C SER A 105 -3.74 15.89 10.47
N LYS A 106 -2.79 16.52 11.15
CA LYS A 106 -2.68 18.00 11.21
C LYS A 106 -2.44 18.64 9.85
N ASN A 107 -1.97 17.89 8.87
CA ASN A 107 -1.59 18.38 7.55
C ASN A 107 -2.48 17.87 6.40
N THR A 108 -3.52 17.06 6.66
CA THR A 108 -4.29 16.37 5.60
C THR A 108 -5.73 16.01 6.01
N ASP A 109 -6.63 15.74 5.05
CA ASP A 109 -8.01 15.22 5.27
C ASP A 109 -8.06 13.76 5.83
N ILE A 110 -6.96 13.26 6.37
CA ILE A 110 -6.83 11.91 6.94
C ILE A 110 -7.75 11.73 8.15
N GLU A 111 -7.95 12.78 8.95
CA GLU A 111 -8.88 12.75 10.09
C GLU A 111 -10.32 12.45 9.65
N ALA A 112 -10.82 13.19 8.66
CA ALA A 112 -12.17 13.01 8.12
C ALA A 112 -12.36 11.64 7.45
N THR A 113 -11.37 11.20 6.67
CA THR A 113 -11.38 9.87 6.05
C THR A 113 -11.41 8.78 7.11
N GLY A 114 -10.61 8.95 8.16
CA GLY A 114 -10.53 7.98 9.22
C GLY A 114 -11.83 7.86 10.00
N TYR A 115 -12.39 8.98 10.46
CA TYR A 115 -13.66 8.98 11.18
C TYR A 115 -14.80 8.38 10.34
N ARG A 116 -14.82 8.62 9.03
CA ARG A 116 -15.79 7.98 8.13
C ARG A 116 -15.61 6.45 8.10
N GLU A 117 -14.39 5.95 7.87
CA GLU A 117 -14.12 4.51 7.82
C GLU A 117 -14.49 3.82 9.15
N PHE A 118 -14.16 4.44 10.29
CA PHE A 118 -14.53 3.93 11.61
C PHE A 118 -16.05 3.97 11.86
N THR A 119 -16.71 5.04 11.43
CA THR A 119 -18.18 5.17 11.54
C THR A 119 -18.89 4.12 10.70
N GLU A 120 -18.47 3.89 9.46
CA GLU A 120 -19.02 2.83 8.61
C GLU A 120 -18.82 1.44 9.22
N PHE A 121 -17.65 1.19 9.80
CA PHE A 121 -17.38 -0.06 10.50
C PHE A 121 -18.30 -0.26 11.72
N THR A 122 -18.42 0.74 12.58
CA THR A 122 -19.27 0.66 13.77
C THR A 122 -20.74 0.51 13.40
N ILE A 123 -21.21 1.17 12.34
CA ILE A 123 -22.56 0.96 11.78
C ILE A 123 -22.73 -0.49 11.29
N ARG A 124 -21.74 -1.07 10.61
CA ARG A 124 -21.83 -2.48 10.16
C ARG A 124 -21.90 -3.48 11.31
N LEU A 125 -21.18 -3.23 12.41
CA LEU A 125 -21.16 -4.14 13.56
C LEU A 125 -22.34 -3.94 14.51
N TYR A 126 -22.73 -2.69 14.76
CA TYR A 126 -23.66 -2.32 15.83
C TYR A 126 -24.93 -1.64 15.32
N GLY A 127 -25.07 -1.43 14.00
CA GLY A 127 -26.20 -0.71 13.39
C GLY A 127 -27.56 -1.37 13.57
N GLY A 128 -27.61 -2.66 13.93
CA GLY A 128 -28.85 -3.33 14.36
C GLY A 128 -29.26 -3.03 15.82
N ASN A 129 -28.39 -2.41 16.62
CA ASN A 129 -28.54 -2.20 18.06
C ASN A 129 -28.25 -0.76 18.52
N LEU A 130 -28.30 0.21 17.61
CA LEU A 130 -28.12 1.64 17.93
C LEU A 130 -29.21 2.22 18.87
N GLY A 131 -30.28 1.48 19.15
CA GLY A 131 -31.28 1.84 20.15
C GLY A 131 -30.80 1.78 21.61
N GLN A 132 -29.64 1.19 21.91
CA GLN A 132 -29.14 1.04 23.29
C GLN A 132 -27.93 1.91 23.64
N ILE A 133 -27.18 2.43 22.65
CA ILE A 133 -25.99 3.25 22.93
C ILE A 133 -26.36 4.70 23.31
N VAL A 134 -27.54 5.17 22.91
CA VAL A 134 -28.06 6.49 23.33
C VAL A 134 -28.42 6.53 24.83
N ALA A 135 -28.47 5.38 25.52
CA ALA A 135 -28.85 5.31 26.93
C ALA A 135 -27.71 5.62 27.92
N PHE A 136 -26.47 5.89 27.47
CA PHE A 136 -25.36 6.27 28.37
C PHE A 136 -25.19 7.79 28.56
N ASN A 137 -26.06 8.61 27.96
CA ASN A 137 -26.06 10.07 28.15
C ASN A 137 -27.46 10.60 28.52
N ASN A 138 -28.04 10.09 29.61
CA ASN A 138 -29.06 10.80 30.40
C ASN A 138 -28.96 10.40 31.87
#